data_AF-A0A7C5L9Y3-F1
#
_entry.id   AF-A0A7C5L9Y3-F1
#
_cell.length_a   1.000
_cell.length_b   1.000
_cell.length_c   1.000
_cell.angle_alpha   90.00
_cell.angle_beta   90.00
_cell.angle_gamma   90.00
#
_symmetry.space_group_name_H-M   'P 1'
#
loop_
_entity.id
_entity.type
_entity.pdbx_description
1 polymer ?
#
loop_
_entity_poly.entity_id
_entity_poly.type
_entity_poly.pdbx_seq_one_letter_code
_entity_poly.pdbx_strand_id
1 'polypeptide(L)' 'MSADDALSEKLERILTGFKELRMLAKSSGNLGVERNVEHIISHIQTMLESLKKTEAGFSL' A
#
# COMPACT_ATOMS: atom_id res chain seq x y z
N MET A 1 17.00 -8.28 9.92
CA MET A 1 15.72 -7.70 9.47
C MET A 1 15.46 -6.49 10.33
N SER A 2 15.46 -5.31 9.73
CA SER A 2 15.19 -4.04 10.40
C SER A 2 13.69 -3.94 10.75
N ALA A 3 13.32 -3.04 11.66
CA ALA A 3 11.92 -2.75 11.94
C ALA A 3 11.19 -2.19 10.70
N ASP A 4 11.92 -1.44 9.87
CA ASP A 4 11.43 -0.87 8.61
C ASP A 4 11.22 -1.94 7.54
N ASP A 5 12.06 -2.98 7.50
CA ASP A 5 11.89 -4.14 6.61
C ASP A 5 10.58 -4.88 6.96
N ALA A 6 10.35 -5.13 8.25
CA ALA A 6 9.16 -5.81 8.74
C ALA A 6 7.88 -4.98 8.49
N LEU A 7 7.98 -3.66 8.64
CA LEU A 7 6.89 -2.73 8.36
C LEU A 7 6.58 -2.68 6.85
N SER A 8 7.61 -2.61 6.01
CA SER A 8 7.49 -2.62 4.55
C SER A 8 6.83 -3.90 4.07
N GLU A 9 7.28 -5.07 4.54
CA GLU A 9 6.69 -6.37 4.20
C GLU A 9 5.21 -6.43 4.62
N LYS A 10 4.85 -5.85 5.78
CA LYS A 10 3.45 -5.79 6.22
C LYS A 10 2.61 -4.90 5.31
N LEU A 11 3.13 -3.71 4.95
CA LEU A 11 2.44 -2.77 4.06
C LEU A 11 2.27 -3.34 2.64
N GLU A 12 3.24 -4.09 2.11
CA GLU A 12 3.14 -4.76 0.81
C GLU A 12 2.06 -5.85 0.79
N ARG A 13 1.93 -6.63 1.87
CA ARG A 13 0.83 -7.60 2.02
C ARG A 13 -0.53 -6.90 2.06
N ILE A 14 -0.65 -5.81 2.81
CA ILE A 14 -1.88 -5.01 2.88
C ILE A 14 -2.21 -4.43 1.50
N LEU A 15 -1.22 -3.87 0.79
CA LEU A 15 -1.38 -3.33 -0.56
C LEU A 15 -1.91 -4.38 -1.54
N THR A 16 -1.40 -5.61 -1.47
CA THR A 16 -1.89 -6.73 -2.29
C THR A 16 -3.36 -7.02 -2.01
N GLY A 17 -3.75 -7.12 -0.73
CA GLY A 17 -5.16 -7.34 -0.35
C GLY A 17 -6.10 -6.22 -0.82
N PHE A 18 -5.67 -4.95 -0.76
CA PHE A 18 -6.48 -3.85 -1.27
C PHE A 18 -6.57 -3.84 -2.81
N LYS A 19 -5.52 -4.26 -3.53
CA LYS A 19 -5.59 -4.43 -4.99
C LYS A 19 -6.60 -5.51 -5.39
N GLU A 20 -6.64 -6.62 -4.67
CA GLU A 20 -7.63 -7.68 -4.86
C GLU A 20 -9.04 -7.16 -4.56
N LEU A 21 -9.24 -6.46 -3.44
CA LEU A 21 -10.51 -5.85 -3.09
C LEU A 21 -10.99 -4.86 -4.18
N ARG A 22 -10.08 -4.08 -4.77
CA ARG A 22 -10.42 -3.19 -5.89
C ARG A 22 -10.95 -3.98 -7.08
N MET A 23 -10.29 -5.08 -7.45
CA MET A 23 -10.73 -5.92 -8.56
C MET A 23 -12.13 -6.49 -8.30
N LEU A 24 -12.41 -6.94 -7.07
CA LEU A 24 -13.73 -7.42 -6.66
C LEU A 24 -14.80 -6.31 -6.67
N ALA A 25 -14.45 -5.12 -6.18
CA ALA A 25 -15.35 -3.96 -6.20
C ALA A 25 -15.69 -3.54 -7.64
N LYS A 26 -14.67 -3.51 -8.51
CA LYS A 26 -14.84 -3.23 -9.94
C LYS A 26 -15.70 -4.28 -10.64
N SER A 27 -15.45 -5.57 -10.41
CA SER A 27 -16.22 -6.65 -11.04
C SER A 27 -17.67 -6.73 -10.56
N SER A 28 -17.93 -6.27 -9.33
CA SER A 28 -19.30 -6.20 -8.76
C SER A 28 -20.02 -4.89 -9.09
N GLY A 29 -19.40 -3.97 -9.84
CA GLY A 29 -19.98 -2.66 -10.15
C GLY A 29 -20.11 -1.73 -8.95
N ASN A 30 -19.45 -2.04 -7.83
CA ASN A 30 -19.50 -1.23 -6.61
C ASN A 30 -18.50 -0.07 -6.68
N LEU A 31 -18.85 0.95 -7.48
CA LEU A 31 -18.00 2.12 -7.76
C LEU A 31 -17.62 2.91 -6.49
N GLY A 32 -18.50 2.93 -5.47
CA GLY A 32 -18.21 3.61 -4.21
C GLY A 32 -17.08 2.94 -3.45
N VAL A 33 -17.11 1.61 -3.36
CA VAL A 33 -16.02 0.82 -2.75
C VAL A 33 -14.76 0.90 -3.60
N GLU A 34 -14.86 0.81 -4.93
CA GLU A 34 -13.70 0.91 -5.83
C GLU A 34 -12.90 2.20 -5.60
N ARG A 35 -13.58 3.36 -5.56
CA ARG A 35 -12.93 4.66 -5.32
C ARG A 35 -12.27 4.73 -3.95
N ASN A 36 -12.98 4.30 -2.90
CA ASN A 36 -12.44 4.31 -1.54
C ASN A 36 -11.20 3.43 -1.43
N VAL A 37 -11.22 2.26 -2.06
CA VAL A 37 -10.09 1.34 -2.10
C VAL A 37 -8.90 1.95 -2.86
N GLU A 38 -9.13 2.63 -3.97
CA GLU A 38 -8.07 3.30 -4.73
C GLU A 38 -7.36 4.39 -3.89
N HIS A 39 -8.12 5.15 -3.10
CA HIS A 39 -7.53 6.13 -2.17
C HIS A 39 -6.65 5.46 -1.09
N ILE A 40 -7.11 4.35 -0.52
CA ILE A 40 -6.34 3.59 0.47
C ILE A 40 -5.06 3.02 -0.14
N ILE A 41 -5.14 2.47 -1.36
CA ILE A 41 -3.98 1.99 -2.12
C ILE A 41 -2.94 3.12 -2.26
N SER A 42 -3.36 4.32 -2.66
CA SER A 42 -2.47 5.47 -2.80
C SER A 42 -1.76 5.83 -1.49
N HIS A 43 -2.49 5.87 -0.36
CA HIS A 43 -1.88 6.13 0.94
C HIS A 43 -0.85 5.07 1.35
N ILE A 44 -1.12 3.79 1.10
CA ILE A 44 -0.17 2.71 1.38
C ILE A 44 1.09 2.85 0.53
N GLN A 45 0.94 3.20 -0.76
CA GLN A 45 2.09 3.46 -1.64
C GLN A 45 2.93 4.63 -1.14
N THR A 46 2.31 5.73 -0.70
CA THR A 46 3.04 6.87 -0.10
C THR A 46 3.81 6.44 1.15
N MET A 47 3.21 5.64 2.04
CA MET A 47 3.91 5.13 3.23
C MET A 47 5.13 4.26 2.86
N LEU A 48 4.99 3.37 1.87
CA LEU A 48 6.09 2.54 1.36
C LEU A 48 7.23 3.39 0.76
N GLU A 49 6.90 4.44 0.02
CA GLU A 49 7.90 5.38 -0.52
C GLU A 49 8.63 6.14 0.60
N SER A 50 7.91 6.55 1.64
CA SER A 50 8.52 7.21 2.81
C SER A 50 9.54 6.31 3.50
N LEU A 51 9.25 5.02 3.67
CA LEU A 51 10.19 4.06 4.26
C LEU A 51 11.46 3.91 3.42
N LYS A 52 11.33 3.79 2.09
CA LYS A 52 12.48 3.71 1.17
C LYS A 52 13.34 4.97 1.16
N LYS A 53 12.74 6.15 1.32
CA LYS A 53 13.48 7.42 1.41
C LYS A 53 14.25 7.54 2.72
N THR A 54 13.69 7.03 3.82
CA THR A 54 14.38 6.96 5.11
C THR A 54 15.66 6.12 4.98
N GLU A 55 15.61 4.95 4.35
CA GLU A 55 16.79 4.11 4.10
C GLU A 55 17.88 4.82 3.28
N ALA A 56 17.48 5.57 2.24
CA ALA A 56 18.41 6.35 1.43
C ALA A 56 19.03 7.55 2.19
N GLY A 57 18.31 8.13 3.15
CA GLY A 57 18.75 9.26 3.96
C GLY A 57 19.76 8.92 5.08
N PHE A 58 19.89 7.63 5.43
CA PHE A 58 20.90 7.14 6.39
C PHE A 58 22.21 6.67 5.73
N SER A 59 22.34 6.81 4.39
CA SER A 59 23.53 6.40 3.63
C SER A 59 24.55 7.55 3.39
N LEU A 60 24.70 8.50 4.32
CA LEU A 60 25.74 9.54 4.29
C LEU A 60 26.79 9.32 5.39
#